data_AF-A0A8T5UKV0-F1
#
_entry.id   AF-A0A8T5UKV0-F1
#
_cell.length_a   1.000
_cell.length_b   1.000
_cell.length_c   1.000
_cell.angle_alpha   90.00
_cell.angle_beta   90.00
_cell.angle_gamma   90.00
#
_symmetry.space_group_name_H-M   'P 1'
#
loop_
_entity.id
_entity.type
_entity.pdbx_description
1 polymer ?
#
loop_
_entity_poly.entity_id
_entity_poly.type
_entity_poly.pdbx_seq_one_letter_code
_entity_poly.pdbx_strand_id
1 'polypeptide(L)'
;MTLIIILVESGLEVIPKQIRAHPAVTKNLIKRNFSSQLLDTALHHAAMPKLTNHERRGRPDIAHSCILNALGSPANKSGHLR
;
A
#
# COMPACT_ATOMS: atom_id res chain seq x y z
N MET A 1 -3.49 3.54 30.25
CA MET A 1 -4.59 3.47 29.27
C MET A 1 -3.97 3.22 27.90
N THR A 2 -4.50 2.29 27.12
CA THR A 2 -3.90 1.89 25.83
C THR A 2 -4.51 2.70 24.69
N LEU A 3 -3.67 3.26 23.82
CA LEU A 3 -4.08 3.90 22.57
C LEU A 3 -4.15 2.84 21.47
N ILE A 4 -5.26 2.81 20.73
CA ILE A 4 -5.46 1.90 19.59
C ILE A 4 -5.50 2.73 18.32
N ILE A 5 -4.61 2.43 17.35
CA ILE A 5 -4.60 3.06 16.03
C ILE A 5 -5.04 2.06 14.98
N ILE A 6 -6.06 2.43 14.19
CA ILE A 6 -6.55 1.63 13.07
C ILE A 6 -6.35 2.44 11.79
N LEU A 7 -5.51 1.93 10.88
CA LEU A 7 -5.36 2.48 9.54
C LEU A 7 -6.40 1.84 8.63
N VAL A 8 -7.39 2.62 8.21
CA VAL A 8 -8.47 2.21 7.31
C VAL A 8 -8.22 2.73 5.90
N GLU A 9 -8.68 2.00 4.89
CA GLU A 9 -8.54 2.38 3.47
C GLU A 9 -7.11 2.76 3.06
N SER A 10 -6.09 2.06 3.60
CA SER A 10 -4.67 2.45 3.54
C SER A 10 -4.00 2.38 2.14
N GLY A 11 -4.77 2.21 1.06
CA GLY A 11 -4.23 2.09 -0.30
C GLY A 11 -3.24 0.93 -0.49
N LEU A 12 -3.24 -0.05 0.41
CA LEU A 12 -2.30 -1.16 0.45
C LEU A 12 -2.94 -2.43 -0.10
N GLU A 13 -2.48 -2.86 -1.28
CA GLU A 13 -2.95 -4.07 -1.93
C GLU A 13 -1.92 -4.60 -2.92
N VAL A 14 -2.08 -5.87 -3.32
CA VAL A 14 -1.31 -6.48 -4.40
C VAL A 14 -1.83 -5.99 -5.75
N ILE A 15 -0.96 -5.92 -6.77
CA ILE A 15 -1.33 -5.52 -8.13
C ILE A 15 -2.56 -6.32 -8.63
N PRO A 16 -3.70 -5.65 -8.92
CA PRO A 16 -4.93 -6.31 -9.35
C PRO A 16 -4.78 -7.04 -10.68
N LYS A 17 -5.41 -8.21 -10.81
CA LYS A 17 -5.32 -9.06 -12.01
C LYS A 17 -5.71 -8.31 -13.29
N GLN A 18 -6.68 -7.38 -13.22
CA GLN A 18 -7.18 -6.64 -14.39
C GLN A 18 -6.11 -5.79 -15.08
N ILE A 19 -5.09 -5.34 -14.35
CA ILE A 19 -4.07 -4.41 -14.87
C ILE A 19 -2.70 -5.06 -15.09
N ARG A 20 -2.52 -6.35 -14.74
CA ARG A 20 -1.22 -7.05 -14.81
C ARG A 20 -0.61 -7.13 -16.20
N ALA A 21 -1.44 -7.12 -17.24
CA ALA A 21 -1.01 -7.16 -18.63
C ALA A 21 -0.67 -5.77 -19.20
N HIS A 22 -0.91 -4.69 -18.45
CA HIS A 22 -0.66 -3.34 -18.93
C HIS A 22 0.85 -3.05 -19.04
N PRO A 23 1.34 -2.38 -20.10
CA PRO A 23 2.77 -2.09 -20.28
C PRO A 23 3.44 -1.43 -19.08
N ALA A 24 2.75 -0.48 -18.42
CA ALA A 24 3.23 0.21 -17.23
C ALA A 24 3.47 -0.73 -16.03
N VAL A 25 2.70 -1.83 -15.94
CA VAL A 25 2.90 -2.86 -14.93
C VAL A 25 4.00 -3.80 -15.38
N THR A 26 3.90 -4.36 -16.59
CA THR A 26 4.82 -5.40 -17.08
C THR A 26 6.28 -4.99 -17.10
N LYS A 27 6.57 -3.68 -17.24
CA LYS A 27 7.93 -3.14 -17.20
C LYS A 27 8.65 -3.40 -15.87
N ASN A 28 7.93 -3.34 -14.74
CA ASN A 28 8.49 -3.46 -13.38
C ASN A 28 8.03 -4.77 -12.68
N LEU A 29 7.40 -5.65 -13.43
CA LEU A 29 6.73 -6.83 -12.92
C LEU A 29 7.66 -8.04 -12.92
N ILE A 30 7.79 -8.67 -11.76
CA ILE A 30 8.53 -9.91 -11.61
C ILE A 30 7.51 -11.05 -11.67
N LYS A 31 7.46 -11.75 -12.82
CA LYS A 31 6.44 -12.78 -13.08
C LYS A 31 6.39 -13.92 -12.06
N ARG A 32 7.48 -14.16 -11.32
CA ARG A 32 7.51 -15.18 -10.26
C ARG A 32 6.81 -14.74 -8.97
N ASN A 33 6.60 -13.43 -8.78
CA ASN A 33 6.20 -12.81 -7.50
C ASN A 33 4.91 -11.96 -7.63
N PHE A 34 4.04 -12.28 -8.57
CA PHE A 34 2.77 -11.56 -8.77
C PHE A 34 1.88 -11.44 -7.53
N SER A 35 1.98 -12.41 -6.63
CA SER A 35 1.20 -12.47 -5.39
C SER A 35 1.73 -11.54 -4.30
N SER A 36 2.94 -10.98 -4.45
CA SER A 36 3.58 -10.16 -3.42
C SER A 36 3.93 -8.74 -3.86
N GLN A 37 3.88 -8.40 -5.15
CA GLN A 37 4.13 -7.05 -5.62
C GLN A 37 2.95 -6.12 -5.33
N LEU A 38 3.23 -4.99 -4.66
CA LEU A 38 2.23 -4.00 -4.29
C LEU A 38 1.81 -3.12 -5.47
N LEU A 39 0.55 -2.72 -5.46
CA LEU A 39 0.09 -1.62 -6.30
C LEU A 39 0.70 -0.32 -5.77
N ASP A 40 1.40 0.38 -6.64
CA ASP A 40 1.93 1.73 -6.39
C ASP A 40 1.53 2.69 -7.50
N THR A 41 0.93 3.83 -7.14
CA THR A 41 0.51 4.88 -8.06
C THR A 41 1.70 5.51 -8.78
N ALA A 42 2.84 5.68 -8.11
CA ALA A 42 4.03 6.25 -8.72
C ALA A 42 4.56 5.41 -9.90
N LEU A 43 4.32 4.09 -9.87
CA LEU A 43 4.76 3.15 -10.91
C LEU A 43 3.66 2.79 -11.91
N HIS A 44 2.42 2.63 -11.42
CA HIS A 44 1.34 2.02 -12.18
C HIS A 44 0.24 3.02 -12.60
N HIS A 45 0.43 4.33 -12.37
CA HIS A 45 -0.56 5.38 -12.66
C HIS A 45 -1.28 5.18 -14.01
N ALA A 46 -0.53 4.93 -15.09
CA ALA A 46 -1.09 4.75 -16.43
C ALA A 46 -2.02 3.52 -16.58
N ALA A 47 -1.88 2.51 -15.73
CA ALA A 47 -2.70 1.29 -15.75
C ALA A 47 -3.95 1.38 -14.86
N MET A 48 -3.95 2.30 -13.90
CA MET A 48 -4.96 2.42 -12.85
C MET A 48 -6.34 2.99 -13.25
N PRO A 49 -6.54 3.77 -14.35
CA PRO A 49 -7.85 4.36 -14.66
C PRO A 49 -8.99 3.35 -14.88
N LYS A 50 -8.67 2.07 -15.13
CA LYS A 50 -9.65 0.98 -15.26
C LYS A 50 -10.08 0.38 -13.92
N LEU A 51 -9.45 0.79 -12.82
CA LEU A 51 -9.75 0.30 -11.48
C LEU A 51 -10.84 1.17 -10.85
N THR A 52 -11.82 0.52 -10.23
CA THR A 52 -12.79 1.21 -9.37
C THR A 52 -12.07 1.89 -8.21
N ASN A 53 -12.44 3.15 -7.94
CA ASN A 53 -11.88 4.00 -6.88
C ASN A 53 -10.34 4.12 -6.91
N HIS A 54 -9.75 4.19 -8.11
CA HIS A 54 -8.30 4.23 -8.28
C HIS A 54 -7.60 5.35 -7.49
N GLU A 55 -8.29 6.45 -7.22
CA GLU A 55 -7.81 7.60 -6.46
C GLU A 55 -7.51 7.30 -4.99
N ARG A 56 -8.08 6.22 -4.44
CA ARG A 56 -7.83 5.76 -3.06
C ARG A 56 -6.87 4.56 -2.98
N ARG A 57 -6.30 4.15 -4.10
CA ARG A 57 -5.56 2.89 -4.23
C ARG A 57 -4.08 3.13 -4.50
N GLY A 58 -3.26 2.13 -4.22
CA GLY A 58 -1.84 2.13 -4.59
C GLY A 58 -1.01 3.22 -3.93
N ARG A 59 -1.25 3.50 -2.64
CA ARG A 59 -0.47 4.45 -1.82
C ARG A 59 0.09 3.79 -0.57
N PRO A 60 0.90 2.72 -0.73
CA PRO A 60 1.47 1.98 0.40
C PRO A 60 2.44 2.84 1.23
N ASP A 61 2.99 3.90 0.64
CA ASP A 61 3.85 4.88 1.28
C ASP A 61 3.21 5.54 2.50
N ILE A 62 1.91 5.86 2.44
CA ILE A 62 1.18 6.49 3.53
C ILE A 62 1.12 5.55 4.74
N ALA A 63 0.70 4.30 4.52
CA ALA A 63 0.63 3.29 5.56
C ALA A 63 2.00 3.03 6.19
N HIS A 64 3.03 2.92 5.35
CA HIS A 64 4.41 2.72 5.77
C HIS A 64 4.89 3.87 6.68
N SER A 65 4.71 5.12 6.27
CA SER A 65 5.08 6.29 7.07
C SER A 65 4.29 6.37 8.38
N CYS A 66 2.98 6.09 8.36
CA CYS A 66 2.18 6.05 9.58
C CYS A 66 2.69 5.00 10.56
N ILE A 67 2.97 3.78 10.08
CA ILE A 67 3.46 2.67 10.92
C ILE A 67 4.85 3.00 11.49
N LEU A 68 5.78 3.54 10.69
CA LEU A 68 7.11 3.93 11.19
C LEU A 68 7.01 4.96 12.33
N ASN A 69 6.18 5.99 12.17
CA ASN A 69 5.97 7.00 13.20
C ASN A 69 5.28 6.42 14.45
N ALA A 70 4.28 5.58 14.25
CA ALA A 70 3.55 4.92 15.33
C ALA A 70 4.49 4.04 16.16
N LEU A 71 5.28 3.19 15.51
CA LEU A 71 6.24 2.29 16.15
C LEU A 71 7.40 3.05 16.83
N GLY A 72 7.83 4.18 16.26
CA GLY A 72 8.87 5.03 16.81
C GLY A 72 8.45 5.87 18.03
N SER A 73 7.14 5.98 18.28
CA SER A 73 6.57 6.86 19.31
C SER A 73 6.92 6.42 20.74
N PRO A 74 6.99 7.35 21.71
CA PRO A 74 7.13 7.01 23.14
C PRO A 74 6.01 6.11 23.64
N ALA A 75 4.78 6.28 23.12
CA ALA A 75 3.63 5.46 23.48
C ALA A 75 3.85 3.99 23.09
N ASN A 76 4.39 3.71 21.90
CA ASN A 76 4.72 2.35 21.48
C ASN A 76 5.89 1.78 22.27
N LYS A 77 6.97 2.55 22.45
CA LYS A 77 8.16 2.13 23.22
C LYS A 77 7.86 1.80 24.68
N SER A 78 6.81 2.40 25.25
CA SER A 78 6.35 2.14 26.61
C SER A 78 5.24 1.09 26.71
N GLY A 79 4.87 0.42 25.60
CA GLY A 79 3.87 -0.66 25.58
C GLY A 79 2.40 -0.18 25.63
N HIS A 80 2.15 1.11 25.37
CA HIS A 80 0.82 1.71 25.45
C HIS A 80 0.13 1.88 24.09
N LEU A 81 0.77 1.49 22.99
CA LEU A 81 0.19 1.57 21.66
C LEU A 81 -0.19 0.17 21.15
N ARG A 82 -1.32 0.09 20.46
CA ARG A 82 -1.76 -1.08 19.70
C ARG A 82 -2.29 -0.67 18.33
#